data_AF-A0A6G0XJ79-F1
#
_entry.id   AF-A0A6G0XJ79-F1
#
_cell.length_a   1.000
_cell.length_b   1.000
_cell.length_c   1.000
_cell.angle_alpha   90.00
_cell.angle_beta   90.00
_cell.angle_gamma   90.00
#
_symmetry.space_group_name_H-M   'P 1'
#
loop_
_entity.id
_entity.type
_entity.pdbx_description
1 polymer ?
#
loop_
_entity_poly.entity_id
_entity_poly.type
_entity_poly.pdbx_seq_one_letter_code
_entity_poly.pdbx_strand_id
1 'polypeptide(L)'
;MFSLLWGFWQYLFTKAEVHLLIIGLDYAGKTTLLEQLKTMFGKKAGIPLDKIPPTVGLNIAKVDIARTNVIFWDLGGQERLRAIWSKYYSESHGIVFVIDSADEERFEEAKTALCTFIRAPQGLNFLSRHA
;
A
#
# COMPACT_ATOMS: atom_id res chain seq x y z
N MET A 1 27.27 -2.47 28.53
CA MET A 1 26.31 -1.65 29.32
C MET A 1 25.55 -0.65 28.46
N PHE A 2 26.17 0.06 27.51
CA PHE A 2 25.47 0.99 26.60
C PHE A 2 24.40 0.32 25.72
N SER A 3 24.62 -0.93 25.29
CA SER A 3 23.68 -1.68 24.44
C SER A 3 22.34 -2.00 25.13
N LEU A 4 22.34 -2.26 26.44
CA LEU A 4 21.11 -2.52 27.20
C LEU A 4 20.29 -1.24 27.41
N LEU A 5 20.96 -0.13 27.75
CA LEU A 5 20.30 1.18 27.87
C LEU A 5 19.75 1.64 26.53
N TRP A 6 20.51 1.45 25.44
CA TRP A 6 20.04 1.76 24.09
C TRP A 6 18.86 0.88 23.67
N GLY A 7 18.92 -0.43 23.94
CA GLY A 7 17.81 -1.35 23.65
C GLY A 7 16.55 -1.04 24.45
N PHE A 8 16.69 -0.69 25.72
CA PHE A 8 15.59 -0.26 26.58
C PHE A 8 14.99 1.08 26.11
N TRP A 9 15.84 2.03 25.71
CA TRP A 9 15.41 3.30 25.13
C TRP A 9 14.62 3.06 23.83
N GLN A 10 15.12 2.22 22.93
CA GLN A 10 14.38 1.84 21.72
C GLN A 10 13.04 1.19 22.09
N TYR A 11 13.03 0.20 22.98
CA TYR A 11 11.79 -0.46 23.41
C TYR A 11 10.71 0.53 23.91
N LEU A 12 11.10 1.56 24.66
CA LEU A 12 10.16 2.57 25.16
C LEU A 12 9.69 3.58 24.10
N PHE A 13 10.49 3.88 23.09
CA PHE A 13 10.25 4.98 22.16
C PHE A 13 10.06 4.56 20.69
N THR A 14 10.20 3.28 20.35
CA THR A 14 9.95 2.75 19.00
C THR A 14 8.45 2.80 18.71
N LYS A 15 8.10 3.45 17.60
CA LYS A 15 6.74 3.45 17.06
C LYS A 15 6.44 2.13 16.37
N ALA A 16 5.21 1.65 16.47
CA ALA A 16 4.76 0.52 15.67
C ALA A 16 4.90 0.86 14.18
N GLU A 17 5.35 -0.10 13.36
CA GLU A 17 5.40 0.04 11.91
C GLU A 17 4.34 -0.87 11.29
N VAL A 18 3.53 -0.31 10.39
CA VAL A 18 2.46 -1.02 9.69
C VAL A 18 2.65 -0.82 8.20
N HIS A 19 2.61 -1.91 7.44
CA HIS A 19 2.81 -1.87 5.99
C HIS A 19 1.47 -2.10 5.28
N LEU A 20 1.07 -1.16 4.43
CA LEU A 20 -0.17 -1.23 3.66
C LEU A 20 0.14 -1.28 2.17
N LEU A 21 -0.38 -2.29 1.48
CA LEU A 21 -0.21 -2.46 0.05
C LEU A 21 -1.40 -1.86 -0.70
N ILE A 22 -1.15 -0.88 -1.57
CA ILE A 22 -2.15 -0.26 -2.43
C ILE A 22 -2.02 -0.86 -3.84
N ILE A 23 -3.10 -1.50 -4.30
CA ILE A 23 -3.19 -2.18 -5.60
C ILE A 23 -4.53 -1.90 -6.28
N GLY A 24 -4.64 -2.28 -7.55
CA GLY A 24 -5.78 -1.95 -8.41
C GLY A 24 -5.34 -1.62 -9.83
N LEU A 25 -6.29 -1.55 -10.76
CA LEU A 25 -6.01 -1.28 -12.18
C LEU A 25 -5.27 0.04 -12.38
N ASP A 26 -4.57 0.19 -13.49
CA ASP A 26 -3.99 1.46 -13.89
C ASP A 26 -5.09 2.53 -14.06
N TYR A 27 -4.72 3.77 -13.76
CA TYR A 27 -5.63 4.92 -13.70
C TYR A 27 -6.76 4.85 -12.66
N ALA A 28 -6.83 3.82 -11.82
CA ALA A 28 -7.85 3.71 -10.76
C ALA A 28 -7.76 4.75 -9.61
N GLY A 29 -6.78 5.66 -9.63
CA GLY A 29 -6.60 6.68 -8.58
C GLY A 29 -5.77 6.26 -7.36
N LYS A 30 -5.01 5.16 -7.44
CA LYS A 30 -4.14 4.66 -6.33
C LYS A 30 -3.17 5.72 -5.78
N THR A 31 -2.41 6.35 -6.68
CA THR A 31 -1.42 7.37 -6.29
C THR A 31 -2.11 8.64 -5.81
N THR A 32 -3.26 8.99 -6.38
CA THR A 32 -4.11 10.11 -5.91
C THR A 32 -4.57 9.88 -4.47
N LEU A 33 -5.06 8.68 -4.14
CA LEU A 33 -5.42 8.29 -2.78
C LEU A 33 -4.21 8.42 -1.84
N LEU A 34 -3.03 7.95 -2.26
CA LEU A 34 -1.82 8.03 -1.45
C LEU A 34 -1.39 9.49 -1.18
N GLU A 35 -1.42 10.35 -2.18
CA GLU A 35 -1.09 11.77 -2.02
C GLU A 35 -2.11 12.51 -1.12
N GLN A 36 -3.38 12.15 -1.19
CA GLN A 36 -4.40 12.66 -0.26
C GLN A 36 -4.15 12.19 1.17
N LEU A 37 -3.81 10.92 1.39
CA LEU A 37 -3.44 10.39 2.72
C LEU A 37 -2.21 11.10 3.30
N LYS A 38 -1.19 11.35 2.48
CA LYS A 38 -0.01 12.14 2.88
C LYS A 38 -0.40 13.56 3.30
N THR A 39 -1.36 14.18 2.61
CA THR A 39 -1.80 15.54 2.91
C THR A 39 -2.67 15.60 4.17
N MET A 40 -3.55 14.61 4.37
CA MET A 40 -4.46 14.56 5.53
C MET A 40 -3.72 14.24 6.85
N PHE A 41 -2.76 13.32 6.81
CA PHE A 41 -2.09 12.83 8.03
C PHE A 41 -0.63 13.30 8.15
N GLY A 42 -0.01 13.70 7.06
CA GLY A 42 1.38 14.16 7.04
C GLY A 42 1.51 15.66 7.27
N LYS A 43 2.76 16.11 7.47
CA LYS A 43 3.12 17.53 7.64
C LYS A 43 3.44 18.23 6.32
N LYS A 44 3.54 17.49 5.22
CA LYS A 44 3.90 18.00 3.89
C LYS A 44 2.68 17.94 2.97
N ALA A 45 2.46 19.01 2.22
CA ALA A 45 1.49 19.01 1.14
C ALA A 45 1.87 17.94 0.10
N GLY A 46 0.90 17.13 -0.32
CA GLY A 46 1.06 16.19 -1.42
C GLY A 46 1.26 16.90 -2.76
N ILE A 47 1.52 16.09 -3.79
CA ILE A 47 1.66 16.60 -5.17
C ILE A 47 0.27 17.05 -5.66
N PRO A 48 0.17 18.18 -6.41
CA PRO A 48 -1.07 18.57 -7.07
C PRO A 48 -1.63 17.43 -7.94
N LEU A 49 -2.94 17.19 -7.84
CA LEU A 49 -3.59 16.01 -8.45
C LEU A 49 -3.44 15.98 -9.98
N ASP A 50 -3.37 17.15 -10.61
CA ASP A 50 -3.17 17.35 -12.06
C ASP A 50 -1.77 16.96 -12.56
N LYS A 51 -0.81 16.75 -11.65
CA LYS A 51 0.60 16.46 -11.97
C LYS A 51 1.04 15.05 -11.62
N ILE A 52 0.12 14.17 -11.23
CA ILE A 52 0.45 12.80 -10.83
C ILE A 52 0.58 11.94 -12.11
N PRO A 53 1.78 11.47 -12.47
CA PRO A 53 1.95 10.58 -13.61
C PRO A 53 1.48 9.15 -13.26
N PRO A 54 1.21 8.30 -14.27
CA PRO A 54 0.97 6.88 -14.04
C PRO A 54 2.18 6.22 -13.35
N THR A 55 1.93 5.50 -12.26
CA THR A 55 2.99 4.82 -11.52
C THR A 55 3.56 3.64 -12.30
N VAL A 56 4.87 3.69 -12.53
CA VAL A 56 5.65 2.60 -13.11
C VAL A 56 6.43 1.91 -11.98
N GLY A 57 6.11 0.66 -11.69
CA GLY A 57 6.78 -0.13 -10.65
C GLY A 57 6.19 0.07 -9.25
N LEU A 58 6.98 0.62 -8.33
CA LEU A 58 6.64 0.79 -6.91
C LEU A 58 6.96 2.21 -6.44
N ASN A 59 6.00 2.82 -5.74
CA ASN A 59 6.17 4.03 -4.96
C ASN A 59 6.04 3.71 -3.47
N ILE A 60 6.97 4.21 -2.64
CA ILE A 60 6.96 3.99 -1.19
C ILE A 60 6.72 5.30 -0.47
N ALA A 61 5.75 5.32 0.43
CA ALA A 61 5.42 6.49 1.22
C ALA A 61 5.32 6.14 2.70
N LYS A 62 5.93 6.97 3.55
CA LYS A 62 5.86 6.84 5.00
C LYS A 62 5.02 7.97 5.58
N VAL A 63 4.01 7.64 6.36
CA VAL A 63 3.09 8.58 6.99
C VAL A 63 2.94 8.22 8.47
N ASP A 64 3.10 9.21 9.34
CA ASP A 64 2.97 9.04 10.79
C ASP A 64 1.50 9.26 11.18
N ILE A 65 0.79 8.19 11.49
CA ILE A 65 -0.64 8.22 11.84
C ILE A 65 -0.79 7.74 13.28
N ALA A 66 -1.28 8.61 14.16
CA ALA A 66 -1.64 8.26 15.54
C ALA A 66 -0.57 7.47 16.32
N ARG A 67 0.71 7.88 16.20
CA ARG A 67 1.91 7.24 16.81
C ARG A 67 2.38 5.94 16.14
N THR A 68 1.86 5.61 14.97
CA THR A 68 2.27 4.47 14.14
C THR A 68 2.89 4.98 12.85
N ASN A 69 4.02 4.41 12.46
CA ASN A 69 4.61 4.64 11.15
C ASN A 69 3.91 3.74 10.13
N VAL A 70 3.04 4.33 9.31
CA VAL A 70 2.36 3.62 8.24
C VAL A 70 3.18 3.74 6.95
N ILE A 71 3.58 2.61 6.40
CA ILE A 71 4.39 2.49 5.19
C ILE A 71 3.47 1.98 4.08
N PHE A 72 3.18 2.84 3.10
CA PHE A 72 2.39 2.49 1.93
C PHE A 72 3.28 2.04 0.78
N TRP A 73 2.89 0.94 0.14
CA TRP A 73 3.44 0.47 -1.12
C TRP A 73 2.41 0.65 -2.23
N ASP A 74 2.58 1.66 -3.07
CA ASP A 74 1.73 1.93 -4.22
C ASP A 74 2.33 1.29 -5.47
N LEU A 75 1.66 0.26 -5.98
CA LEU A 75 2.14 -0.51 -7.13
C LEU A 75 1.45 -0.09 -8.42
N GLY A 76 2.21 -0.14 -9.51
CA GLY A 76 1.70 0.05 -10.86
C GLY A 76 0.55 -0.93 -11.17
N GLY A 77 -0.50 -0.39 -11.81
CA GLY A 77 -1.72 -1.13 -12.10
C GLY A 77 -1.78 -1.77 -13.49
N GLN A 78 -0.80 -1.49 -14.36
CA GLN A 78 -0.75 -2.05 -15.71
C GLN A 78 -0.63 -3.57 -15.63
N GLU A 79 -1.31 -4.29 -16.52
CA GLU A 79 -1.37 -5.76 -16.54
C GLU A 79 0.02 -6.42 -16.39
N ARG A 80 1.02 -5.93 -17.14
CA ARG A 80 2.40 -6.42 -17.11
C ARG A 80 3.08 -6.27 -15.75
N LEU A 81 2.66 -5.29 -14.95
CA LEU A 81 3.21 -5.00 -13.63
C LEU A 81 2.47 -5.75 -12.52
N ARG A 82 1.24 -6.26 -12.75
CA ARG A 82 0.43 -6.92 -11.71
C ARG A 82 1.09 -8.17 -11.12
N ALA A 83 1.96 -8.82 -11.89
CA ALA A 83 2.75 -9.97 -11.43
C ALA A 83 3.64 -9.64 -10.21
N ILE A 84 4.00 -8.38 -9.98
CA ILE A 84 4.83 -7.98 -8.84
C ILE A 84 4.02 -7.82 -7.55
N TRP A 85 2.68 -7.70 -7.62
CA TRP A 85 1.83 -7.47 -6.45
C TRP A 85 2.03 -8.57 -5.41
N SER A 86 2.15 -9.83 -5.86
CA SER A 86 2.28 -10.98 -4.97
C SER A 86 3.58 -11.01 -4.18
N LYS A 87 4.61 -10.28 -4.61
CA LYS A 87 5.91 -10.21 -3.92
C LYS A 87 5.84 -9.44 -2.60
N TYR A 88 4.85 -8.56 -2.45
CA TYR A 88 4.71 -7.70 -1.27
C TYR A 88 3.76 -8.27 -0.21
N TYR A 89 3.11 -9.42 -0.46
CA TYR A 89 2.19 -10.05 0.49
C TYR A 89 2.83 -10.35 1.85
N SER A 90 4.03 -10.92 1.85
CA SER A 90 4.66 -11.42 3.07
C SER A 90 4.99 -10.34 4.08
N GLU A 91 5.18 -9.12 3.60
CA GLU A 91 5.57 -7.97 4.40
C GLU A 91 4.39 -7.01 4.65
N SER A 92 3.25 -7.23 3.99
CA SER A 92 2.05 -6.41 4.14
C SER A 92 1.27 -6.82 5.39
N HIS A 93 0.77 -5.83 6.12
CA HIS A 93 -0.16 -6.01 7.24
C HIS A 93 -1.62 -5.79 6.80
N GLY A 94 -1.82 -5.08 5.69
CA GLY A 94 -3.14 -4.76 5.13
C GLY A 94 -3.05 -4.45 3.64
N ILE A 95 -4.18 -4.58 2.96
CA ILE A 95 -4.28 -4.40 1.52
C ILE A 95 -5.44 -3.43 1.23
N VAL A 96 -5.19 -2.46 0.37
CA VAL A 96 -6.17 -1.50 -0.14
C VAL A 96 -6.29 -1.72 -1.65
N PHE A 97 -7.43 -2.26 -2.08
CA PHE A 97 -7.73 -2.44 -3.50
C PHE A 97 -8.59 -1.28 -3.99
N VAL A 98 -8.06 -0.48 -4.92
CA VAL A 98 -8.72 0.72 -5.43
C VAL A 98 -9.40 0.40 -6.77
N ILE A 99 -10.67 0.77 -6.88
CA ILE A 99 -11.51 0.61 -8.07
C ILE A 99 -12.01 2.00 -8.46
N ASP A 100 -11.91 2.33 -9.75
CA ASP A 100 -12.55 3.53 -10.30
C ASP A 100 -14.03 3.22 -10.53
N SER A 101 -14.91 3.81 -9.72
CA SER A 101 -16.35 3.57 -9.82
C SER A 101 -17.00 4.15 -11.08
N ALA A 102 -16.32 5.07 -11.79
CA ALA A 102 -16.84 5.66 -13.02
C ALA A 102 -16.52 4.82 -14.27
N ASP A 103 -15.61 3.86 -14.17
CA ASP A 103 -15.17 3.02 -15.28
C ASP A 103 -15.76 1.60 -15.19
N GLU A 104 -17.06 1.52 -15.44
CA GLU A 104 -17.83 0.27 -15.36
C GLU A 104 -17.34 -0.79 -16.36
N GLU A 105 -16.81 -0.37 -17.52
CA GLU A 105 -16.29 -1.27 -18.56
C GLU A 105 -15.15 -2.15 -18.04
N ARG A 106 -14.36 -1.64 -17.08
CA ARG A 106 -13.22 -2.36 -16.49
C ARG A 106 -13.54 -3.09 -15.18
N PHE A 107 -14.80 -3.17 -14.75
CA PHE A 107 -15.15 -3.88 -13.50
C PHE A 107 -14.83 -5.38 -13.54
N GLU A 108 -15.09 -6.06 -14.66
CA GLU A 108 -14.75 -7.49 -14.78
C GLU A 108 -13.23 -7.70 -14.82
N GLU A 109 -12.47 -6.78 -15.38
CA GLU A 109 -11.01 -6.79 -15.31
C GLU A 109 -10.52 -6.61 -13.86
N ALA A 110 -11.08 -5.64 -13.12
CA ALA A 110 -10.74 -5.37 -11.72
C ALA A 110 -11.03 -6.59 -10.83
N LYS A 111 -12.21 -7.20 -11.00
CA LYS A 111 -12.61 -8.42 -10.31
C LYS A 111 -11.68 -9.59 -10.63
N THR A 112 -11.33 -9.78 -11.90
CA THR A 112 -10.39 -10.82 -12.33
C THR A 112 -9.00 -10.60 -11.74
N ALA A 113 -8.51 -9.36 -11.73
CA ALA A 113 -7.24 -8.99 -11.13
C ALA A 113 -7.23 -9.27 -9.61
N LEU A 114 -8.29 -8.87 -8.89
CA LEU A 114 -8.43 -9.13 -7.45
C LEU A 114 -8.51 -10.63 -7.15
N CYS A 115 -9.32 -11.37 -7.90
CA CYS A 115 -9.46 -12.82 -7.75
C CYS A 115 -8.13 -13.54 -8.00
N THR A 116 -7.41 -13.17 -9.06
CA THR A 116 -6.08 -13.72 -9.37
C THR A 116 -5.08 -13.41 -8.26
N PHE A 117 -5.11 -12.17 -7.77
CA PHE A 117 -4.25 -11.72 -6.69
C PHE A 117 -4.50 -12.47 -5.38
N ILE A 118 -5.76 -12.64 -4.95
CA ILE A 118 -6.13 -13.34 -3.71
C ILE A 118 -5.86 -14.85 -3.80
N ARG A 119 -6.12 -15.48 -4.95
CA ARG A 119 -5.92 -16.91 -5.16
C ARG A 119 -4.45 -17.32 -5.25
N ALA A 120 -3.53 -16.36 -5.38
CA ALA A 120 -2.11 -16.65 -5.29
C ALA A 120 -1.80 -17.32 -3.93
N PRO A 121 -0.87 -18.28 -3.87
CA PRO A 121 -0.52 -18.96 -2.61
C PRO A 121 -0.17 -17.98 -1.48
N GLN A 122 0.48 -16.85 -1.81
CA GLN A 122 0.80 -15.82 -0.82
C GLN A 122 -0.46 -15.08 -0.31
N GLY A 123 -1.49 -14.91 -1.14
CA GLY A 123 -2.75 -14.28 -0.76
C GLY A 123 -3.59 -15.14 0.16
N LEU A 124 -3.66 -16.45 -0.11
CA LEU A 124 -4.30 -17.40 0.80
C LEU A 124 -3.61 -17.43 2.17
N ASN A 125 -2.28 -17.39 2.19
CA ASN A 125 -1.50 -17.31 3.43
C ASN A 125 -1.67 -15.98 4.17
N PHE A 126 -1.88 -14.88 3.45
CA PHE A 126 -2.17 -13.59 4.05
C PHE A 126 -3.54 -13.61 4.72
N LEU A 127 -4.58 -14.09 4.03
CA LEU A 127 -5.93 -14.17 4.59
C LEU A 127 -6.00 -15.09 5.80
N SER A 128 -5.30 -16.23 5.80
CA SER A 128 -5.30 -17.15 6.94
C SER A 128 -4.58 -16.61 8.18
N ARG A 129 -3.68 -15.63 8.04
CA ARG A 129 -3.00 -14.98 9.18
C ARG A 129 -3.84 -13.90 9.86
N HIS A 130 -4.86 -13.39 9.17
CA HIS A 130 -5.62 -12.21 9.58
C HIS A 130 -7.15 -12.45 9.69
N ALA A 131 -7.62 -13.70 9.47
CA ALA A 131 -8.99 -14.16 9.70
C ALA A 131 -9.10 -14.89 11.04
#